data_AF-A0A3D2YI33-F1
#
_entry.id   AF-A0A3D2YI33-F1
#
_cell.length_a   1.000
_cell.length_b   1.000
_cell.length_c   1.000
_cell.angle_alpha   90.00
_cell.angle_beta   90.00
_cell.angle_gamma   90.00
#
_symmetry.space_group_name_H-M   'P 1'
#
loop_
_entity.id
_entity.type
_entity.pdbx_description
1 polymer ?
#
loop_
_entity_poly.entity_id
_entity_poly.type
_entity_poly.pdbx_seq_one_letter_code
_entity_poly.pdbx_strand_id
1 'polypeptide(L)'
;YAKSMMTKPMKWFCQMSGKNKFTPKDISGMKATATLKAADRNPYSWNMEFYEYPDGSGYEGRFTKCGICVLMKKLGLYDLTPALCHLDYTMSEAGGATDFVRQYTLASGGPYCDCGYKKKGFVKAGM
;
A
#
# COMPACT_ATOMS: atom_id res chain seq x y z
N TYR A 1 20.25 1.74 -14.62
CA TYR A 1 18.84 1.34 -14.41
C TYR A 1 18.16 2.08 -13.25
N ALA A 2 18.61 1.95 -11.99
CA ALA A 2 17.94 2.64 -10.85
C ALA A 2 17.94 4.19 -10.97
N LYS A 3 19.08 4.79 -11.36
CA LYS A 3 19.20 6.25 -11.59
C LYS A 3 18.32 6.78 -12.73
N SER A 4 17.94 5.92 -13.69
CA SER A 4 17.08 6.31 -14.81
C SER A 4 15.58 6.18 -14.50
N MET A 5 15.19 5.35 -13.52
CA MET A 5 13.79 5.24 -13.08
C MET A 5 13.41 6.30 -12.04
N MET A 6 14.31 6.62 -11.10
CA MET A 6 14.07 7.61 -10.05
C MET A 6 14.87 8.89 -10.32
N THR A 7 14.52 9.57 -11.41
CA THR A 7 15.11 10.87 -11.78
C THR A 7 14.77 11.95 -10.74
N LYS A 8 15.51 13.07 -10.73
CA LYS A 8 15.21 14.18 -9.80
C LYS A 8 13.74 14.67 -9.92
N PRO A 9 13.18 14.87 -11.12
CA PRO A 9 11.77 15.23 -11.26
C PRO A 9 10.81 14.16 -10.72
N MET A 10 11.08 12.87 -10.99
CA MET A 10 10.24 11.77 -10.50
C MET A 10 10.27 11.71 -8.96
N LYS A 11 11.45 11.83 -8.34
CA LYS A 11 11.58 11.87 -6.88
C LYS A 11 10.80 13.03 -6.28
N TRP A 12 10.92 14.22 -6.86
CA TRP A 12 10.16 15.39 -6.41
C TRP A 12 8.65 15.15 -6.53
N PHE A 13 8.18 14.58 -7.63
CA PHE A 13 6.77 14.25 -7.83
C PHE A 13 6.27 13.23 -6.80
N CYS A 14 7.01 12.15 -6.57
CA CYS A 14 6.69 11.15 -5.54
C CYS A 14 6.58 11.79 -4.16
N GLN A 15 7.54 12.66 -3.80
CA GLN A 15 7.52 13.38 -2.52
C GLN A 15 6.33 14.34 -2.39
N MET A 16 5.95 15.05 -3.47
CA MET A 16 4.75 15.91 -3.45
C MET A 16 3.48 15.09 -3.28
N SER A 17 3.37 13.94 -3.94
CA SER A 17 2.27 13.00 -3.73
C SER A 17 2.21 12.51 -2.27
N GLY A 18 3.37 12.14 -1.70
CA GLY A 18 3.50 11.65 -0.34
C GLY A 18 3.01 12.63 0.74
N LYS A 19 3.14 13.95 0.52
CA LYS A 19 2.64 14.97 1.46
C LYS A 19 1.14 14.93 1.72
N ASN A 20 0.36 14.33 0.80
CA ASN A 20 -1.09 14.18 0.99
C ASN A 20 -1.46 13.01 1.91
N LYS A 21 -0.51 12.11 2.21
CA LYS A 21 -0.74 10.95 3.08
C LYS A 21 -1.18 11.40 4.48
N PHE A 22 -2.10 10.66 5.09
CA PHE A 22 -2.68 10.95 6.42
C PHE A 22 -3.48 12.24 6.53
N THR A 23 -3.68 13.00 5.45
CA THR A 23 -4.63 14.11 5.45
C THR A 23 -6.07 13.58 5.59
N PRO A 24 -7.03 14.40 6.03
CA PRO A 24 -8.44 14.00 6.07
C PRO A 24 -8.96 13.49 4.72
N LYS A 25 -8.44 14.05 3.62
CA LYS A 25 -8.76 13.63 2.25
C LYS A 25 -8.22 12.24 1.91
N ASP A 26 -6.99 11.93 2.33
CA ASP A 26 -6.42 10.57 2.15
C ASP A 26 -7.24 9.55 2.95
N ILE A 27 -7.50 9.84 4.23
CA ILE A 27 -8.25 8.93 5.10
C ILE A 27 -9.68 8.71 4.58
N SER A 28 -10.37 9.76 4.14
CA SER A 28 -11.71 9.60 3.56
C SER A 28 -11.68 8.82 2.25
N GLY A 29 -10.66 9.02 1.40
CA GLY A 29 -10.45 8.24 0.18
C GLY A 29 -10.19 6.76 0.46
N MET A 30 -9.40 6.44 1.49
CA MET A 30 -9.14 5.07 1.91
C MET A 30 -10.41 4.39 2.45
N LYS A 31 -11.19 5.07 3.28
CA LYS A 31 -12.48 4.57 3.78
C LYS A 31 -13.48 4.35 2.63
N ALA A 32 -13.58 5.28 1.69
CA ALA A 32 -14.43 5.13 0.51
C ALA A 32 -14.01 3.94 -0.36
N THR A 33 -12.70 3.73 -0.52
CA THR A 33 -12.14 2.57 -1.25
C THR A 33 -12.50 1.25 -0.56
N ALA A 34 -12.45 1.20 0.77
CA ALA A 34 -12.87 0.02 1.53
C ALA A 34 -14.36 -0.30 1.32
N THR A 35 -15.22 0.71 1.38
CA THR A 35 -16.67 0.56 1.14
C THR A 35 -16.99 0.16 -0.31
N LEU A 36 -16.21 0.62 -1.28
CA LEU A 36 -16.47 0.38 -2.71
C LEU A 36 -16.43 -1.10 -3.10
N LYS A 37 -15.60 -1.90 -2.42
CA LYS A 37 -15.39 -3.34 -2.67
C LYS A 37 -15.36 -3.69 -4.17
N ALA A 38 -14.45 -3.04 -4.89
CA ALA A 38 -14.40 -3.11 -6.35
C ALA A 38 -14.17 -4.53 -6.89
N ALA A 39 -13.52 -5.41 -6.14
CA ALA A 39 -13.31 -6.80 -6.54
C ALA A 39 -14.59 -7.66 -6.57
N ASP A 40 -15.71 -7.17 -6.02
CA ASP A 40 -16.99 -7.86 -6.16
C ASP A 40 -17.59 -7.69 -7.57
N ARG A 41 -17.13 -6.69 -8.34
CA ARG A 41 -17.56 -6.43 -9.73
C ARG A 41 -16.47 -6.68 -10.77
N ASN A 42 -15.20 -6.57 -10.38
CA ASN A 42 -14.06 -6.81 -11.26
C ASN A 42 -12.98 -7.65 -10.54
N PRO A 43 -12.76 -8.92 -10.91
CA PRO A 43 -11.82 -9.80 -10.20
C PRO A 43 -10.34 -9.33 -10.30
N TYR A 44 -10.02 -8.42 -11.21
CA TYR A 44 -8.69 -7.81 -11.31
C TYR A 44 -8.55 -6.53 -10.46
N SER A 45 -9.53 -6.24 -9.60
CA SER A 45 -9.48 -5.16 -8.61
C SER A 45 -9.23 -5.72 -7.20
N TRP A 46 -9.48 -4.93 -6.15
CA TRP A 46 -9.26 -5.32 -4.77
C TRP A 46 -10.45 -5.04 -3.85
N ASN A 47 -10.50 -5.78 -2.75
CA ASN A 47 -11.30 -5.47 -1.58
C ASN A 47 -10.35 -5.32 -0.40
N MET A 48 -10.57 -4.27 0.40
CA MET A 48 -9.79 -4.03 1.60
C MET A 48 -10.66 -3.56 2.75
N GLU A 49 -10.17 -3.80 3.96
CA GLU A 49 -10.61 -3.16 5.18
C GLU A 49 -9.58 -2.09 5.57
N PHE A 50 -10.05 -1.02 6.22
CA PHE A 50 -9.21 0.09 6.63
C PHE A 50 -9.15 0.17 8.16
N TYR A 51 -7.94 0.17 8.71
CA TYR A 51 -7.68 0.20 10.14
C TYR A 51 -6.75 1.35 10.50
N GLU A 52 -7.18 2.26 11.37
CA GLU A 52 -6.28 3.28 11.92
C GLU A 52 -5.51 2.68 13.11
N TYR A 53 -4.21 2.96 13.21
CA TYR A 53 -3.43 2.51 14.36
C TYR A 53 -3.87 3.32 15.59
N PRO A 54 -4.24 2.68 16.72
CA PRO A 54 -4.80 3.37 17.89
C PRO A 54 -3.86 4.40 18.52
N ASP A 55 -2.55 4.25 18.31
CA ASP A 55 -1.53 5.18 18.79
C ASP A 55 -1.40 6.43 17.89
N GLY A 56 -2.15 6.52 16.79
CA GLY A 56 -2.09 7.62 15.83
C GLY A 56 -0.86 7.56 14.92
N SER A 57 -0.08 6.49 14.97
CA SER A 57 1.13 6.32 14.17
C SER A 57 0.84 6.15 12.68
N GLY A 58 -0.40 5.90 12.27
CA GLY A 58 -0.76 5.73 10.87
C GLY A 58 -1.98 4.84 10.68
N TYR A 59 -1.99 4.04 9.61
CA TYR A 59 -3.09 3.12 9.30
C TYR A 59 -2.61 1.91 8.49
N GLU A 60 -3.47 0.93 8.35
CA GLU A 60 -3.30 -0.29 7.58
C GLU A 60 -4.49 -0.52 6.65
N GLY A 61 -4.21 -0.87 5.40
CA GLY A 61 -5.19 -1.49 4.51
C GLY A 61 -5.01 -3.00 4.53
N ARG A 62 -6.03 -3.77 4.92
CA ARG A 62 -6.01 -5.23 4.88
C ARG A 62 -6.78 -5.74 3.68
N PHE A 63 -6.07 -6.31 2.72
CA PHE A 63 -6.63 -6.76 1.46
C PHE A 63 -6.96 -8.25 1.50
N THR A 64 -8.23 -8.58 1.28
CA THR A 64 -8.72 -9.97 1.22
C THR A 64 -8.96 -10.46 -0.21
N LYS A 65 -9.05 -9.52 -1.17
CA LYS A 65 -9.03 -9.81 -2.61
C LYS A 65 -7.96 -8.95 -3.28
N CYS A 66 -7.13 -9.58 -4.11
CA CYS A 66 -6.03 -8.92 -4.81
C CYS A 66 -6.05 -9.23 -6.31
N GLY A 67 -6.33 -8.21 -7.12
CA GLY A 67 -6.39 -8.32 -8.56
C GLY A 67 -5.08 -8.70 -9.23
N ILE A 68 -3.94 -8.29 -8.64
CA ILE A 68 -2.62 -8.70 -9.12
C ILE A 68 -2.47 -10.22 -8.96
N CYS A 69 -2.86 -10.80 -7.82
CA CYS A 69 -2.80 -12.25 -7.63
C CYS A 69 -3.67 -12.98 -8.68
N VAL A 70 -4.87 -12.47 -8.96
CA VAL A 70 -5.76 -13.05 -9.99
C VAL A 70 -5.13 -12.94 -11.38
N LEU A 71 -4.62 -11.77 -11.75
CA LEU A 71 -4.00 -11.52 -13.05
C LEU A 71 -2.78 -12.40 -13.27
N MET A 72 -1.86 -12.45 -12.30
CA MET A 72 -0.62 -13.21 -12.41
C MET A 72 -0.85 -14.72 -12.49
N LYS A 73 -1.87 -15.25 -11.78
CA LYS A 73 -2.31 -16.65 -11.98
C LYS A 73 -2.81 -16.89 -13.39
N LYS A 74 -3.68 -16.01 -13.91
CA LYS A 74 -4.21 -16.13 -15.27
C LYS A 74 -3.13 -16.11 -16.34
N LEU A 75 -2.08 -15.33 -16.13
CA LEU A 75 -0.94 -15.22 -17.05
C LEU A 75 0.10 -16.34 -16.87
N GLY A 76 -0.04 -17.22 -15.87
CA GLY A 76 0.96 -18.25 -15.57
C GLY A 76 2.27 -17.70 -14.99
N LEU A 77 2.25 -16.51 -14.37
CA LEU A 77 3.41 -15.78 -13.86
C LEU A 77 3.37 -15.60 -12.34
N TYR A 78 2.61 -16.44 -11.62
CA TYR A 78 2.33 -16.22 -10.21
C TYR A 78 3.59 -16.14 -9.33
N ASP A 79 4.66 -16.85 -9.70
CA ASP A 79 5.95 -16.85 -8.99
C ASP A 79 6.61 -15.47 -8.93
N LEU A 80 6.24 -14.54 -9.82
CA LEU A 80 6.74 -13.15 -9.83
C LEU A 80 5.93 -12.23 -8.91
N THR A 81 4.75 -12.66 -8.44
CA THR A 81 3.86 -11.83 -7.62
C THR A 81 4.51 -11.31 -6.34
N PRO A 82 5.33 -12.09 -5.59
CA PRO A 82 6.03 -11.57 -4.41
C PRO A 82 6.94 -10.37 -4.73
N ALA A 83 7.61 -10.36 -5.88
CA ALA A 83 8.43 -9.23 -6.31
C ALA A 83 7.58 -7.98 -6.59
N LEU A 84 6.39 -8.15 -7.19
CA LEU A 84 5.42 -7.07 -7.37
C LEU A 84 4.91 -6.53 -6.03
N CYS A 85 4.62 -7.39 -5.06
CA CYS A 85 4.24 -6.97 -3.71
C CYS A 85 5.37 -6.17 -3.03
N HIS A 86 6.63 -6.52 -3.27
CA HIS A 86 7.77 -5.83 -2.67
C HIS A 86 7.97 -4.42 -3.24
N LEU A 87 7.39 -4.11 -4.41
CA LEU A 87 7.41 -2.76 -4.98
C LEU A 87 6.74 -1.72 -4.06
N ASP A 88 5.79 -2.14 -3.23
CA ASP A 88 5.10 -1.27 -2.28
C ASP A 88 6.07 -0.56 -1.31
N TYR A 89 7.15 -1.24 -0.88
CA TYR A 89 8.18 -0.65 -0.04
C TYR A 89 8.91 0.49 -0.76
N THR A 90 9.33 0.27 -2.01
CA THR A 90 10.02 1.29 -2.80
C THR A 90 9.10 2.46 -3.14
N MET A 91 7.83 2.19 -3.44
CA MET A 91 6.86 3.26 -3.71
C MET A 91 6.58 4.10 -2.46
N SER A 92 6.50 3.46 -1.29
CA SER A 92 6.36 4.13 0.00
C SER A 92 7.58 4.99 0.33
N GLU A 93 8.79 4.44 0.17
CA GLU A 93 10.04 5.16 0.40
C GLU A 93 10.18 6.38 -0.52
N ALA A 94 9.83 6.23 -1.80
CA ALA A 94 9.87 7.32 -2.77
C ALA A 94 8.93 8.48 -2.38
N GLY A 95 7.78 8.17 -1.76
CA GLY A 95 6.86 9.17 -1.23
C GLY A 95 7.39 9.91 0.00
N GLY A 96 8.26 9.27 0.80
CA GLY A 96 8.98 9.87 1.92
C GLY A 96 8.15 10.19 3.17
N ALA A 97 6.82 10.01 3.13
CA ALA A 97 5.92 10.30 4.24
C ALA A 97 5.73 9.13 5.22
N THR A 98 6.11 7.92 4.80
CA THR A 98 5.77 6.69 5.52
C THR A 98 6.92 5.71 5.63
N ASP A 99 6.93 4.95 6.71
CA ASP A 99 7.62 3.67 6.82
C ASP A 99 6.60 2.56 6.58
N PHE A 100 6.77 1.82 5.47
CA PHE A 100 5.87 0.73 5.09
C PHE A 100 6.17 -0.52 5.92
N VAL A 101 5.11 -1.13 6.47
CA VAL A 101 5.21 -2.37 7.23
C VAL A 101 4.22 -3.38 6.67
N ARG A 102 4.64 -4.64 6.66
CA ARG A 102 3.84 -5.77 6.18
C ARG A 102 4.37 -7.06 6.78
N GLN A 103 3.46 -7.94 7.16
CA GLN A 103 3.72 -9.27 7.70
C GLN A 103 3.28 -10.35 6.71
N TYR A 104 2.14 -10.15 6.04
CA TYR A 104 1.50 -11.13 5.19
C TYR A 104 1.26 -10.60 3.77
N THR A 105 1.24 -11.53 2.83
CA THR A 105 0.62 -11.33 1.53
C THR A 105 -0.19 -12.57 1.16
N LEU A 106 -1.29 -12.37 0.43
CA LEU A 106 -1.99 -13.45 -0.25
C LEU A 106 -1.06 -14.19 -1.23
N ALA A 107 -0.10 -13.49 -1.84
CA ALA A 107 0.89 -14.06 -2.74
C ALA A 107 1.75 -15.13 -2.06
N SER A 108 2.11 -14.92 -0.80
CA SER A 108 2.91 -15.84 0.03
C SER A 108 2.06 -16.80 0.87
N GLY A 109 0.74 -16.88 0.64
CA GLY A 109 -0.17 -17.79 1.36
C GLY A 109 -0.65 -17.27 2.72
N GLY A 110 -0.43 -15.99 3.03
CA GLY A 110 -0.97 -15.36 4.23
C GLY A 110 -2.51 -15.17 4.17
N PRO A 111 -3.16 -14.90 5.31
CA PRO A 111 -4.62 -14.76 5.40
C PRO A 111 -5.17 -13.50 4.69
N TYR A 112 -4.31 -12.49 4.50
CA TYR A 112 -4.59 -11.23 3.80
C TYR A 112 -3.26 -10.60 3.36
N CYS A 113 -3.31 -9.51 2.59
CA CYS A 113 -2.17 -8.60 2.48
C CYS A 113 -2.37 -7.41 3.43
N ASP A 114 -1.48 -7.22 4.39
CA ASP A 114 -1.42 -6.00 5.18
C ASP A 114 -0.51 -4.98 4.51
N CYS A 115 -1.09 -3.83 4.19
CA CYS A 115 -0.39 -2.66 3.70
C CYS A 115 -0.38 -1.62 4.81
N GLY A 116 0.59 -1.74 5.72
CA GLY A 116 0.75 -0.83 6.85
C GLY A 116 1.56 0.40 6.48
N TYR A 117 1.03 1.58 6.82
CA TYR A 117 1.65 2.87 6.58
C TYR A 117 1.83 3.58 7.92
N LYS A 118 3.05 3.56 8.45
CA LYS A 118 3.41 4.34 9.64
C LYS A 118 3.97 5.69 9.23
N LYS A 119 3.60 6.76 9.91
CA LYS A 119 4.13 8.11 9.73
C LYS A 119 5.62 8.09 10.00
N LYS A 120 6.41 8.57 9.03
CA LYS A 120 7.86 8.61 9.17
C LYS A 120 8.26 9.57 10.28
N GLY A 121 9.14 9.13 11.18
CA GLY A 121 9.59 9.94 12.33
C GLY A 121 8.53 10.15 13.41
N PHE A 122 7.47 9.34 13.43
CA PHE A 122 6.47 9.40 14.49
C PHE A 122 7.07 9.07 15.86
N VAL A 123 6.92 10.00 16.80
CA VAL A 123 7.20 9.80 18.22
C VAL A 123 5.87 9.99 18.96
N LYS A 124 5.49 9.00 19.76
CA LYS A 124 4.24 9.05 20.53
C LYS A 124 4.35 10.17 21.57
N ALA A 125 3.38 11.06 21.62
CA ALA A 125 3.35 12.14 22.62
C ALA A 125 3.37 11.53 24.03
N GLY A 126 4.34 11.93 24.85
CA GLY A 126 4.52 11.45 26.23
C GLY A 126 5.59 10.35 26.42
N MET A 127 6.43 10.08 25.41
CA MET A 127 7.66 9.29 25.52
C MET A 127 8.89 10.15 25.24
#